data_AF-A0A7S0Z0V6-F1
#
_entry.id   AF-A0A7S0Z0V6-F1
#
_cell.length_a   1.000
_cell.length_b   1.000
_cell.length_c   1.000
_cell.angle_alpha   90.00
_cell.angle_beta   90.00
_cell.angle_gamma   90.00
#
_symmetry.space_group_name_H-M   'P 1'
#
loop_
_entity.id
_entity.type
_entity.pdbx_description
1 polymer ?
#
loop_
_entity_poly.entity_id
_entity_poly.type
_entity_poly.pdbx_seq_one_letter_code
_entity_poly.pdbx_strand_id
1 'polypeptide(L)'
;MAGTLEQTPLKRGRCSLLHRRVWPLFPMHRLVLAAALVAALAAPGTSIPIGNIRPGGGDGAGGGDLGRGRTIPPAPPREVLPPSPHARGAAPVDSEIRLSDTLGRKGFRTFVDAQGRERVFHGVNAVVKGPPWLPTAGDFDTYTSLGPEDFSFLQGLGVNVVRLGIMWAGVEPERGQYNASYLAAAKAMAAEAAQYGIYTLLDMHQDVLSDKFCGEGVPAWAAQSTGTLAFPLPRGLAAYSNGKDGFPSFKDCMRIGWPNYYLTEAASTAFQALYDNADGLLDAWAAMWGEVAKAFKGDPHVLGLELINEPWAGDVIHNPSLLAPGVADRKNLQPAYDKLAAAIYAQDPSRLVFFEGVTWGHVGFDAVPGGPARSSTSVLAYHHYEIPAGPRAGNSSVADIKARIGDASRLRTGLFLSEFAEAGGGGG
;
A
#
# COMPACT_ATOMS: atom_id res chain seq x y z
N MET A 1 51.36 -24.53 24.37
CA MET A 1 50.75 -23.96 25.59
C MET A 1 50.02 -22.70 25.18
N ALA A 2 48.79 -22.58 25.64
CA ALA A 2 47.85 -21.52 25.33
C ALA A 2 48.30 -20.15 25.85
N GLY A 3 47.88 -19.10 25.16
CA GLY A 3 48.00 -17.70 25.58
C GLY A 3 46.81 -16.92 25.04
N THR A 4 45.70 -17.00 25.78
CA THR A 4 44.46 -16.24 25.62
C THR A 4 44.72 -14.73 25.77
N LEU A 5 44.29 -13.94 24.79
CA LEU A 5 44.09 -12.49 24.96
C LEU A 5 42.58 -12.23 25.06
N GLU A 6 42.17 -11.83 26.25
CA GLU A 6 40.82 -11.42 26.63
C GLU A 6 40.35 -10.25 25.77
N GLN A 7 39.18 -10.41 25.14
CA GLN A 7 38.41 -9.30 24.59
C GLN A 7 37.61 -8.63 25.72
N THR A 8 37.87 -7.36 25.94
CA THR A 8 37.10 -6.49 26.83
C THR A 8 35.71 -6.26 26.23
N PRO A 9 34.59 -6.44 26.97
CA PRO A 9 33.26 -6.29 26.40
C PRO A 9 32.90 -4.81 26.25
N LEU A 10 32.65 -4.37 25.01
CA LEU A 10 31.97 -3.10 24.75
C LEU A 10 30.57 -3.14 25.39
N LYS A 11 30.33 -2.19 26.29
CA LYS A 11 29.06 -1.98 26.99
C LYS A 11 27.91 -1.91 25.99
N ARG A 12 26.99 -2.88 26.10
CA ARG A 12 25.67 -2.83 25.45
C ARG A 12 24.92 -1.58 25.91
N GLY A 13 24.85 -0.57 25.06
CA GLY A 13 23.84 0.47 25.17
C GLY A 13 22.47 -0.17 25.07
N ARG A 14 21.59 0.13 26.02
CA ARG A 14 20.22 -0.40 26.06
C ARG A 14 19.44 0.14 24.86
N CYS A 15 19.26 -0.66 23.81
CA CYS A 15 18.12 -0.48 22.92
C CYS A 15 16.86 -0.73 23.76
N SER A 16 16.08 0.32 23.99
CA SER A 16 14.76 0.17 24.59
C SER A 16 13.87 -0.60 23.62
N LEU A 17 13.61 -1.88 23.96
CA LEU A 17 12.39 -2.54 23.50
C LEU A 17 11.22 -1.72 24.06
N LEU A 18 10.57 -0.90 23.24
CA LEU A 18 9.23 -0.43 23.56
C LEU A 18 8.46 -0.29 22.25
N HIS A 19 7.44 -1.14 22.13
CA HIS A 19 6.28 -1.05 21.24
C HIS A 19 6.40 -1.55 19.79
N ARG A 20 6.21 -2.86 19.62
CA ARG A 20 5.45 -3.39 18.47
C ARG A 20 4.02 -2.85 18.57
N ARG A 21 3.55 -2.10 17.57
CA ARG A 21 2.22 -1.46 17.56
C ARG A 21 1.55 -1.72 16.22
N VAL A 22 0.34 -2.24 16.30
CA VAL A 22 -0.56 -2.53 15.17
C VAL A 22 -1.36 -1.27 14.89
N TRP A 23 -1.37 -0.81 13.64
CA TRP A 23 -2.22 0.29 13.18
C TRP A 23 -3.58 -0.26 12.75
N PRO A 24 -4.71 0.27 13.23
CA PRO A 24 -6.01 -0.14 12.74
C PRO A 24 -6.23 0.37 11.30
N LEU A 25 -6.58 -0.54 10.39
CA LEU A 25 -7.02 -0.22 9.04
C LEU A 25 -8.33 0.58 9.10
N PHE A 26 -8.26 1.89 8.83
CA PHE A 26 -9.45 2.73 8.65
C PHE A 26 -9.54 3.16 7.18
N PRO A 27 -10.58 2.80 6.44
CA PRO A 27 -10.61 3.10 5.00
C PRO A 27 -10.71 4.61 4.65
N MET A 28 -10.13 4.99 3.51
CA MET A 28 -10.00 6.34 2.90
C MET A 28 -11.33 7.10 2.61
N HIS A 29 -12.48 6.64 3.10
CA HIS A 29 -13.83 7.04 2.66
C HIS A 29 -14.17 8.53 2.76
N ARG A 30 -13.46 9.32 3.60
CA ARG A 30 -13.75 10.75 3.79
C ARG A 30 -13.03 11.67 2.81
N LEU A 31 -11.98 11.21 2.13
CA LEU A 31 -11.22 12.04 1.19
C LEU A 31 -11.91 12.17 -0.17
N VAL A 32 -12.47 11.07 -0.68
CA VAL A 32 -13.14 11.01 -1.99
C VAL A 32 -14.33 11.97 -2.06
N LEU A 33 -15.09 12.13 -0.97
CA LEU A 33 -16.21 13.07 -0.89
C LEU A 33 -15.76 14.53 -0.95
N ALA A 34 -14.63 14.88 -0.32
CA ALA A 34 -14.10 16.24 -0.37
C ALA A 34 -13.52 16.57 -1.75
N ALA A 35 -12.80 15.64 -2.38
CA ALA A 35 -12.27 15.79 -3.74
C ALA A 35 -13.41 15.86 -4.79
N ALA A 36 -14.46 15.04 -4.65
CA ALA A 36 -15.63 15.07 -5.51
C ALA A 36 -16.45 16.37 -5.38
N LEU A 37 -16.54 16.95 -4.16
CA LEU A 37 -17.23 18.23 -3.94
C LEU A 37 -16.46 19.39 -4.58
N VAL A 38 -15.12 19.39 -4.49
CA VAL A 38 -14.26 20.41 -5.12
C VAL A 38 -14.29 20.28 -6.65
N ALA A 39 -14.28 19.06 -7.19
CA ALA A 39 -14.42 18.81 -8.63
C ALA A 39 -15.80 19.26 -9.17
N ALA A 40 -16.87 19.11 -8.38
CA ALA A 40 -18.20 19.60 -8.74
C ALA A 40 -18.31 21.13 -8.72
N LEU A 41 -17.55 21.80 -7.85
CA LEU A 41 -17.47 23.27 -7.78
C LEU A 41 -16.57 23.88 -8.87
N ALA A 42 -15.71 23.08 -9.50
CA ALA A 42 -14.84 23.50 -10.60
C ALA A 42 -15.50 23.39 -12.00
N ALA A 43 -16.71 22.81 -12.10
CA ALA A 43 -17.47 22.76 -13.34
C ALA A 43 -18.27 24.07 -13.55
N PRO A 44 -18.11 24.79 -14.68
CA PRO A 44 -18.88 26.00 -14.92
C PRO A 44 -20.36 25.66 -15.15
N GLY A 45 -21.22 26.13 -14.25
CA GLY A 45 -22.66 26.24 -14.45
C GLY A 45 -23.49 25.09 -13.91
N THR A 46 -23.78 25.09 -12.61
CA THR A 46 -25.09 24.67 -12.06
C THR A 46 -25.30 25.30 -10.68
N SER A 47 -26.35 26.11 -10.55
CA SER A 47 -26.83 26.69 -9.29
C SER A 47 -27.77 25.71 -8.59
N ILE A 48 -27.51 25.38 -7.32
CA ILE A 48 -28.39 24.54 -6.48
C ILE A 48 -29.18 25.46 -5.51
N PRO A 49 -30.51 25.33 -5.39
CA PRO A 49 -31.30 26.14 -4.48
C PRO A 49 -31.20 25.67 -3.02
N ILE A 50 -31.12 26.62 -2.10
CA ILE A 50 -31.05 26.39 -0.64
C ILE A 50 -32.47 26.15 -0.10
N GLY A 51 -32.70 24.97 0.48
CA GLY A 51 -33.93 24.62 1.20
C GLY A 51 -33.70 24.49 2.71
N ASN A 52 -34.53 25.18 3.49
CA ASN A 52 -34.49 25.31 4.95
C ASN A 52 -34.53 23.99 5.73
N ILE A 53 -33.66 23.85 6.75
CA ILE A 53 -33.73 22.80 7.78
C ILE A 53 -34.31 23.42 9.07
N ARG A 54 -35.39 22.84 9.58
CA ARG A 54 -35.95 23.11 10.93
C ARG A 54 -35.36 22.14 11.96
N PRO A 55 -35.20 22.54 13.24
CA PRO A 55 -34.76 21.66 14.32
C PRO A 55 -35.95 21.03 15.06
N GLY A 56 -35.86 19.75 15.40
CA GLY A 56 -36.58 19.09 16.51
C GLY A 56 -35.52 18.29 17.29
N GLY A 57 -35.32 18.48 18.60
CA GLY A 57 -36.25 18.16 19.69
C GLY A 57 -36.27 16.63 19.87
N GLY A 58 -35.70 15.97 20.87
CA GLY A 58 -35.31 16.36 22.21
C GLY A 58 -36.26 15.68 23.21
N ASP A 59 -35.95 14.44 23.61
CA ASP A 59 -36.48 13.65 24.74
C ASP A 59 -35.46 12.48 24.95
N GLY A 60 -35.02 12.02 26.12
CA GLY A 60 -35.39 12.26 27.51
C GLY A 60 -35.20 10.97 28.33
N ALA A 61 -34.11 10.90 29.10
CA ALA A 61 -33.88 10.15 30.35
C ALA A 61 -33.78 8.60 30.39
N GLY A 62 -32.76 8.12 31.11
CA GLY A 62 -32.64 6.75 31.61
C GLY A 62 -31.29 6.45 32.26
N GLY A 63 -31.00 7.04 33.42
CA GLY A 63 -29.82 6.72 34.23
C GLY A 63 -29.94 5.36 34.93
N GLY A 64 -28.84 4.62 35.02
CA GLY A 64 -28.80 3.32 35.70
C GLY A 64 -27.38 2.74 35.82
N ASP A 65 -26.79 3.00 36.99
CA ASP A 65 -25.92 2.12 37.80
C ASP A 65 -24.56 1.61 37.26
N LEU A 66 -23.50 2.13 37.90
CA LEU A 66 -22.12 1.62 37.89
C LEU A 66 -21.98 0.56 38.98
N GLY A 67 -21.89 -0.72 38.61
CA GLY A 67 -21.42 -1.73 39.55
C GLY A 67 -21.77 -3.18 39.21
N ARG A 68 -20.81 -3.89 38.59
CA ARG A 68 -20.36 -5.27 38.92
C ARG A 68 -19.54 -5.82 37.76
N GLY A 69 -18.31 -6.24 38.05
CA GLY A 69 -17.45 -6.93 37.11
C GLY A 69 -18.12 -8.18 36.56
N ARG A 70 -18.27 -8.26 35.24
CA ARG A 70 -18.53 -9.50 34.51
C ARG A 70 -17.20 -10.01 34.00
N THR A 71 -16.77 -11.14 34.55
CA THR A 71 -15.71 -11.95 33.99
C THR A 71 -16.13 -12.43 32.61
N ILE A 72 -15.29 -12.18 31.60
CA ILE A 72 -15.44 -12.72 30.25
C ILE A 72 -15.16 -14.22 30.35
N PRO A 73 -16.07 -15.11 29.92
CA PRO A 73 -15.79 -16.55 29.90
C PRO A 73 -14.64 -16.84 28.93
N PRO A 74 -13.73 -17.78 29.25
CA PRO A 74 -12.67 -18.18 28.33
C PRO A 74 -13.28 -18.72 27.02
N ALA A 75 -12.65 -18.38 25.91
CA ALA A 75 -13.05 -18.88 24.59
C ALA A 75 -13.07 -20.42 24.59
N PRO A 76 -14.06 -21.06 23.94
CA PRO A 76 -14.06 -22.50 23.80
C PRO A 76 -12.79 -22.96 23.05
N PRO A 77 -12.29 -24.18 23.32
CA PRO A 77 -11.18 -24.75 22.56
C PRO A 77 -11.52 -24.73 21.07
N ARG A 78 -10.62 -24.20 20.25
CA ARG A 78 -10.78 -24.22 18.79
C ARG A 78 -10.83 -25.66 18.32
N GLU A 79 -11.96 -26.06 17.76
CA GLU A 79 -12.05 -27.23 16.91
C GLU A 79 -11.24 -26.92 15.66
N VAL A 80 -10.06 -27.54 15.53
CA VAL A 80 -9.26 -27.48 14.30
C VAL A 80 -10.11 -28.14 13.23
N LEU A 81 -10.71 -27.33 12.33
CA LEU A 81 -11.40 -27.88 11.18
C LEU A 81 -10.42 -28.80 10.45
N PRO A 82 -10.78 -30.08 10.22
CA PRO A 82 -9.91 -30.97 9.49
C PRO A 82 -9.65 -30.37 8.09
N PRO A 83 -8.41 -30.47 7.57
CA PRO A 83 -8.09 -29.93 6.27
C PRO A 83 -9.06 -30.50 5.23
N SER A 84 -9.56 -29.63 4.36
CA SER A 84 -10.42 -30.04 3.25
C SER A 84 -9.72 -31.16 2.47
N PRO A 85 -10.40 -32.26 2.11
CA PRO A 85 -9.80 -33.38 1.37
C PRO A 85 -9.32 -32.99 -0.05
N HIS A 86 -9.60 -31.76 -0.48
CA HIS A 86 -9.07 -31.14 -1.71
C HIS A 86 -7.77 -30.35 -1.51
N ALA A 87 -7.30 -30.13 -0.28
CA ALA A 87 -6.00 -29.52 0.03
C ALA A 87 -4.82 -30.51 -0.17
N ARG A 88 -4.91 -31.38 -1.17
CA ARG A 88 -3.75 -32.15 -1.64
C ARG A 88 -2.91 -31.24 -2.55
N GLY A 89 -2.00 -30.52 -1.89
CA GLY A 89 -0.78 -29.94 -2.41
C GLY A 89 -0.91 -29.17 -3.72
N ALA A 90 -1.12 -27.86 -3.63
CA ALA A 90 -0.68 -27.00 -4.72
C ALA A 90 0.81 -27.30 -4.95
N ALA A 91 1.19 -27.59 -6.20
CA ALA A 91 2.59 -27.77 -6.53
C ALA A 91 3.35 -26.48 -6.15
N PRO A 92 4.60 -26.59 -5.68
CA PRO A 92 5.44 -25.43 -5.47
C PRO A 92 5.44 -24.54 -6.71
N VAL A 93 5.62 -23.23 -6.50
CA VAL A 93 5.82 -22.31 -7.62
C VAL A 93 7.08 -22.73 -8.37
N ASP A 94 6.92 -23.16 -9.63
CA ASP A 94 7.98 -23.75 -10.44
C ASP A 94 8.22 -22.99 -11.77
N SER A 95 7.45 -21.93 -12.02
CA SER A 95 7.43 -21.24 -13.31
C SER A 95 7.28 -19.73 -13.14
N GLU A 96 8.04 -18.99 -13.96
CA GLU A 96 7.89 -17.54 -14.10
C GLU A 96 6.53 -17.22 -14.73
N ILE A 97 5.87 -16.19 -14.21
CA ILE A 97 4.60 -15.68 -14.73
C ILE A 97 4.89 -14.52 -15.66
N ARG A 98 4.28 -14.53 -16.83
CA ARG A 98 4.34 -13.44 -17.80
C ARG A 98 2.94 -12.99 -18.20
N LEU A 99 2.84 -11.88 -18.91
CA LEU A 99 1.60 -11.51 -19.60
C LEU A 99 1.52 -12.16 -20.98
N SER A 100 0.30 -12.42 -21.43
CA SER A 100 0.00 -12.97 -22.75
C SER A 100 0.52 -12.07 -23.87
N ASP A 101 1.08 -12.67 -24.93
CA ASP A 101 1.60 -11.92 -26.09
C ASP A 101 0.47 -11.23 -26.88
N THR A 102 -0.72 -11.84 -26.86
CA THR A 102 -1.95 -11.31 -27.46
C THR A 102 -2.87 -10.71 -26.41
N LEU A 103 -3.78 -9.83 -26.85
CA LEU A 103 -4.84 -9.32 -25.98
C LEU A 103 -5.92 -10.38 -25.77
N GLY A 104 -6.45 -10.45 -24.55
CA GLY A 104 -7.64 -11.23 -24.22
C GLY A 104 -8.92 -10.60 -24.77
N ARG A 105 -10.06 -11.26 -24.52
CA ARG A 105 -11.38 -10.85 -25.05
C ARG A 105 -11.81 -9.42 -24.70
N LYS A 106 -11.29 -8.86 -23.61
CA LYS A 106 -11.61 -7.51 -23.13
C LYS A 106 -10.57 -6.46 -23.54
N GLY A 107 -9.59 -6.83 -24.35
CA GLY A 107 -8.55 -5.91 -24.88
C GLY A 107 -7.38 -5.65 -23.93
N PHE A 108 -7.34 -6.31 -22.76
CA PHE A 108 -6.20 -6.31 -21.83
C PHE A 108 -5.49 -7.67 -21.85
N ARG A 109 -4.26 -7.76 -21.33
CA ARG A 109 -3.45 -9.00 -21.30
C ARG A 109 -3.74 -9.82 -20.06
N THR A 110 -3.68 -11.15 -20.18
CA THR A 110 -3.88 -12.06 -19.04
C THR A 110 -2.54 -12.62 -18.56
N PHE A 111 -2.48 -13.07 -17.30
CA PHE A 111 -1.30 -13.75 -16.79
C PHE A 111 -1.25 -15.18 -17.33
N VAL A 112 -0.07 -15.62 -17.76
CA VAL A 112 0.17 -16.97 -18.26
C VAL A 112 1.42 -17.57 -17.65
N ASP A 113 1.39 -18.87 -17.40
CA ASP A 113 2.58 -19.62 -16.98
C ASP A 113 3.43 -20.10 -18.16
N ALA A 114 4.52 -20.81 -17.85
CA ALA A 114 5.45 -21.35 -18.84
C ALA A 114 4.80 -22.35 -19.82
N GLN A 115 3.66 -22.95 -19.48
CA GLN A 115 2.91 -23.85 -20.35
C GLN A 115 1.82 -23.12 -21.16
N GLY A 116 1.71 -21.80 -21.01
CA GLY A 116 0.70 -20.97 -21.69
C GLY A 116 -0.70 -21.08 -21.08
N ARG A 117 -0.83 -21.63 -19.86
CA ARG A 117 -2.11 -21.67 -19.16
C ARG A 117 -2.37 -20.30 -18.55
N GLU A 118 -3.60 -19.82 -18.68
CA GLU A 118 -4.02 -18.60 -17.99
C GLU A 118 -4.02 -18.82 -16.47
N ARG A 119 -3.50 -17.84 -15.73
CA ARG A 119 -3.38 -17.87 -14.27
C ARG A 119 -4.24 -16.76 -13.68
N VAL A 120 -5.09 -17.14 -12.74
CA VAL A 120 -5.92 -16.22 -11.96
C VAL A 120 -5.39 -16.21 -10.53
N PHE A 121 -5.09 -15.02 -10.02
CA PHE A 121 -4.51 -14.84 -8.71
C PHE A 121 -5.56 -14.39 -7.70
N HIS A 122 -5.65 -15.11 -6.59
CA HIS A 122 -6.50 -14.78 -5.44
C HIS A 122 -5.65 -14.87 -4.18
N GLY A 123 -5.67 -13.83 -3.37
CA GLY A 123 -4.73 -13.71 -2.27
C GLY A 123 -5.06 -12.65 -1.24
N VAL A 124 -4.08 -12.41 -0.39
CA VAL A 124 -4.17 -11.51 0.76
C VAL A 124 -3.01 -10.52 0.78
N ASN A 125 -3.20 -9.43 1.52
CA ASN A 125 -2.14 -8.47 1.84
C ASN A 125 -1.45 -8.88 3.14
N ALA A 126 -0.12 -8.80 3.18
CA ALA A 126 0.70 -8.99 4.38
C ALA A 126 1.66 -7.80 4.52
N VAL A 127 1.25 -6.80 5.32
CA VAL A 127 1.94 -5.51 5.40
C VAL A 127 2.17 -5.14 6.87
N VAL A 128 3.43 -4.91 7.25
CA VAL A 128 3.80 -4.44 8.59
C VAL A 128 4.20 -2.97 8.52
N LYS A 129 3.30 -2.10 8.97
CA LYS A 129 3.38 -0.62 8.88
C LYS A 129 4.23 0.03 9.99
N GLY A 130 5.30 -0.66 10.39
CA GLY A 130 6.25 -0.19 11.39
C GLY A 130 7.54 -1.01 11.38
N PRO A 131 8.66 -0.48 11.90
CA PRO A 131 9.92 -1.22 11.95
C PRO A 131 9.76 -2.53 12.75
N PRO A 132 10.33 -3.66 12.29
CA PRO A 132 11.35 -3.76 11.23
C PRO A 132 10.81 -3.91 9.80
N TRP A 133 9.55 -3.54 9.53
CA TRP A 133 8.97 -3.40 8.19
C TRP A 133 8.78 -4.72 7.41
N LEU A 134 8.87 -5.87 8.06
CA LEU A 134 8.45 -7.15 7.51
C LEU A 134 7.70 -7.93 8.59
N PRO A 135 6.80 -8.84 8.19
CA PRO A 135 6.27 -9.85 9.10
C PRO A 135 7.38 -10.67 9.75
N THR A 136 7.10 -11.29 10.89
CA THR A 136 8.01 -12.25 11.50
C THR A 136 7.77 -13.64 10.94
N ALA A 137 8.81 -14.31 10.45
CA ALA A 137 8.75 -15.71 10.02
C ALA A 137 8.84 -16.72 11.19
N GLY A 138 8.67 -16.25 12.43
CA GLY A 138 8.77 -17.05 13.65
C GLY A 138 7.44 -17.70 14.04
N ASP A 139 7.19 -17.80 15.34
CA ASP A 139 5.94 -18.33 15.87
C ASP A 139 4.73 -17.58 15.31
N PHE A 140 3.64 -18.32 15.09
CA PHE A 140 2.39 -17.77 14.59
C PHE A 140 1.86 -16.64 15.48
N ASP A 141 1.52 -15.52 14.86
CA ASP A 141 0.93 -14.34 15.48
C ASP A 141 -0.11 -13.75 14.53
N THR A 142 -1.33 -13.53 15.02
CA THR A 142 -2.46 -13.11 14.19
C THR A 142 -2.32 -11.74 13.55
N TYR A 143 -1.31 -10.95 13.94
CA TYR A 143 -1.12 -9.58 13.46
C TYR A 143 0.19 -9.40 12.68
N THR A 144 1.23 -10.15 13.01
CA THR A 144 2.59 -9.83 12.58
C THR A 144 3.35 -11.01 12.00
N SER A 145 2.86 -12.25 12.04
CA SER A 145 3.57 -13.37 11.42
C SER A 145 3.28 -13.51 9.93
N LEU A 146 4.28 -14.03 9.22
CA LEU A 146 4.11 -14.64 7.90
C LEU A 146 5.19 -15.73 7.75
N GLY A 147 4.87 -16.92 8.26
CA GLY A 147 5.77 -18.08 8.28
C GLY A 147 5.11 -19.37 7.78
N PRO A 148 5.75 -20.54 8.00
CA PRO A 148 5.27 -21.83 7.49
C PRO A 148 3.84 -22.19 7.91
N GLU A 149 3.44 -21.83 9.15
CA GLU A 149 2.08 -22.07 9.63
C GLU A 149 1.05 -21.20 8.89
N ASP A 150 1.36 -19.91 8.67
CA ASP A 150 0.54 -18.99 7.90
C ASP A 150 0.37 -19.45 6.45
N PHE A 151 1.47 -19.81 5.78
CA PHE A 151 1.43 -20.26 4.39
C PHE A 151 0.71 -21.60 4.23
N SER A 152 0.87 -22.53 5.17
CA SER A 152 0.10 -23.77 5.21
C SER A 152 -1.41 -23.51 5.32
N PHE A 153 -1.79 -22.57 6.20
CA PHE A 153 -3.18 -22.15 6.34
C PHE A 153 -3.72 -21.50 5.05
N LEU A 154 -2.97 -20.56 4.46
CA LEU A 154 -3.34 -19.89 3.20
C LEU A 154 -3.47 -20.89 2.04
N GLN A 155 -2.55 -21.86 1.93
CA GLN A 155 -2.63 -22.94 0.95
C GLN A 155 -3.92 -23.76 1.14
N GLY A 156 -4.30 -24.06 2.39
CA GLY A 156 -5.55 -24.74 2.71
C GLY A 156 -6.80 -24.00 2.24
N LEU A 157 -6.73 -22.67 2.10
CA LEU A 157 -7.79 -21.82 1.54
C LEU A 157 -7.73 -21.67 0.01
N GLY A 158 -6.70 -22.24 -0.64
CA GLY A 158 -6.47 -22.08 -2.08
C GLY A 158 -5.92 -20.72 -2.49
N VAL A 159 -5.37 -19.96 -1.54
CA VAL A 159 -4.63 -18.73 -1.83
C VAL A 159 -3.39 -19.07 -2.67
N ASN A 160 -3.12 -18.28 -3.69
CA ASN A 160 -1.97 -18.50 -4.59
C ASN A 160 -1.12 -17.25 -4.83
N VAL A 161 -1.42 -16.15 -4.14
CA VAL A 161 -0.57 -14.95 -4.11
C VAL A 161 -0.64 -14.27 -2.74
N VAL A 162 0.45 -13.65 -2.32
CA VAL A 162 0.50 -12.69 -1.22
C VAL A 162 1.07 -11.38 -1.74
N ARG A 163 0.38 -10.26 -1.48
CA ARG A 163 0.93 -8.91 -1.65
C ARG A 163 1.71 -8.56 -0.39
N LEU A 164 3.03 -8.70 -0.46
CA LEU A 164 3.95 -8.47 0.64
C LEU A 164 4.41 -7.02 0.61
N GLY A 165 4.07 -6.29 1.66
CA GLY A 165 4.52 -4.92 1.84
C GLY A 165 6.02 -4.86 2.11
N ILE A 166 6.74 -4.15 1.25
CA ILE A 166 8.07 -3.64 1.51
C ILE A 166 7.99 -2.13 1.69
N MET A 167 8.73 -1.57 2.64
CA MET A 167 8.75 -0.12 2.84
C MET A 167 10.07 0.43 2.29
N TRP A 168 10.04 1.57 1.60
CA TRP A 168 11.29 2.24 1.19
C TRP A 168 12.18 2.52 2.42
N ALA A 169 11.59 2.87 3.56
CA ALA A 169 12.32 3.02 4.82
C ALA A 169 13.00 1.72 5.31
N GLY A 170 12.49 0.55 4.92
CA GLY A 170 13.14 -0.74 5.16
C GLY A 170 14.28 -1.03 4.18
N VAL A 171 14.10 -0.66 2.90
CA VAL A 171 15.08 -0.87 1.83
C VAL A 171 16.26 0.10 1.91
N GLU A 172 16.02 1.37 2.18
CA GLU A 172 17.01 2.46 2.19
C GLU A 172 16.80 3.36 3.44
N PRO A 173 17.12 2.85 4.64
CA PRO A 173 16.92 3.59 5.90
C PRO A 173 17.71 4.91 5.94
N GLU A 174 18.88 4.95 5.30
CA GLU A 174 19.68 6.17 5.11
C GLU A 174 19.96 6.33 3.61
N ARG A 175 19.95 7.57 3.11
CA ARG A 175 20.13 7.88 1.69
C ARG A 175 21.42 7.25 1.14
N GLY A 176 21.29 6.45 0.08
CA GLY A 176 22.35 5.70 -0.58
C GLY A 176 22.82 4.44 0.17
N GLN A 177 22.25 4.12 1.33
CA GLN A 177 22.63 2.94 2.13
C GLN A 177 21.50 1.91 2.12
N TYR A 178 21.61 0.96 1.21
CA TYR A 178 20.61 -0.10 1.01
C TYR A 178 20.79 -1.25 2.00
N ASN A 179 19.69 -1.66 2.64
CA ASN A 179 19.65 -2.72 3.62
C ASN A 179 19.55 -4.10 2.96
N ALA A 180 20.71 -4.68 2.61
CA ALA A 180 20.78 -5.99 1.98
C ALA A 180 20.13 -7.10 2.83
N SER A 181 20.22 -7.02 4.16
CA SER A 181 19.61 -8.00 5.07
C SER A 181 18.08 -7.95 5.03
N TYR A 182 17.50 -6.76 4.87
CA TYR A 182 16.05 -6.59 4.69
C TYR A 182 15.56 -7.25 3.39
N LEU A 183 16.24 -6.97 2.28
CA LEU A 183 15.91 -7.58 0.98
C LEU A 183 16.10 -9.10 0.99
N ALA A 184 17.14 -9.60 1.66
CA ALA A 184 17.36 -11.04 1.84
C ALA A 184 16.24 -11.69 2.67
N ALA A 185 15.74 -11.02 3.72
CA ALA A 185 14.63 -11.52 4.52
C ALA A 185 13.31 -11.57 3.72
N ALA A 186 13.00 -10.52 2.96
CA ALA A 186 11.84 -10.51 2.07
C ALA A 186 11.93 -11.62 1.00
N LYS A 187 13.13 -11.86 0.45
CA LYS A 187 13.37 -12.95 -0.50
C LYS A 187 13.20 -14.33 0.13
N ALA A 188 13.65 -14.51 1.37
CA ALA A 188 13.42 -15.76 2.10
C ALA A 188 11.92 -16.01 2.33
N MET A 189 11.13 -14.99 2.66
CA MET A 189 9.67 -15.13 2.79
C MET A 189 9.00 -15.50 1.47
N ALA A 190 9.41 -14.89 0.35
CA ALA A 190 8.89 -15.24 -0.97
C ALA A 190 9.23 -16.69 -1.37
N ALA A 191 10.45 -17.14 -1.07
CA ALA A 191 10.88 -18.51 -1.30
C ALA A 191 10.15 -19.53 -0.40
N GLU A 192 9.82 -19.14 0.83
CA GLU A 192 8.99 -19.94 1.74
C GLU A 192 7.56 -20.06 1.18
N ALA A 193 6.92 -18.93 0.83
CA ALA A 193 5.58 -18.91 0.22
C ALA A 193 5.49 -19.81 -1.02
N ALA A 194 6.55 -19.82 -1.84
CA ALA A 194 6.63 -20.64 -3.04
C ALA A 194 6.52 -22.14 -2.76
N GLN A 195 7.02 -22.64 -1.62
CA GLN A 195 6.87 -24.05 -1.23
C GLN A 195 5.39 -24.45 -1.08
N TYR A 196 4.53 -23.47 -0.82
CA TYR A 196 3.10 -23.64 -0.65
C TYR A 196 2.30 -23.33 -1.93
N GLY A 197 2.97 -23.06 -3.05
CA GLY A 197 2.34 -22.70 -4.32
C GLY A 197 1.82 -21.25 -4.35
N ILE A 198 2.36 -20.39 -3.48
CA ILE A 198 1.95 -19.00 -3.32
C ILE A 198 3.01 -18.08 -3.92
N TYR A 199 2.63 -17.27 -4.91
CA TYR A 199 3.48 -16.22 -5.48
C TYR A 199 3.53 -15.01 -4.55
N THR A 200 4.57 -14.18 -4.70
CA THR A 200 4.69 -12.92 -3.96
C THR A 200 4.63 -11.72 -4.89
N LEU A 201 3.73 -10.77 -4.66
CA LEU A 201 3.78 -9.42 -5.25
C LEU A 201 4.48 -8.51 -4.23
N LEU A 202 5.59 -7.87 -4.60
CA LEU A 202 6.28 -6.93 -3.72
C LEU A 202 5.70 -5.53 -3.91
N ASP A 203 5.13 -4.99 -2.85
CA ASP A 203 4.46 -3.69 -2.86
C ASP A 203 5.29 -2.67 -2.07
N MET A 204 5.72 -1.57 -2.73
CA MET A 204 6.29 -0.44 -2.01
C MET A 204 5.17 0.30 -1.27
N HIS A 205 4.89 -0.16 -0.06
CA HIS A 205 3.76 0.32 0.72
C HIS A 205 4.06 1.67 1.36
N GLN A 206 3.05 2.53 1.37
CA GLN A 206 3.03 3.77 2.12
C GLN A 206 1.58 4.14 2.45
N ASP A 207 1.39 4.77 3.61
CA ASP A 207 0.22 5.59 3.89
C ASP A 207 0.71 6.95 4.35
N VAL A 208 0.15 8.03 3.80
CA VAL A 208 0.53 9.42 4.13
C VAL A 208 2.04 9.66 4.06
N LEU A 209 2.71 8.98 3.13
CA LEU A 209 4.13 9.07 2.80
C LEU A 209 5.10 8.61 3.89
N SER A 210 5.05 9.18 5.10
CA SER A 210 6.11 9.04 6.11
C SER A 210 5.59 9.28 7.52
N ASP A 211 6.30 8.73 8.50
CA ASP A 211 6.16 8.99 9.93
C ASP A 211 6.20 10.48 10.31
N LYS A 212 6.86 11.33 9.50
CA LYS A 212 6.79 12.80 9.60
C LYS A 212 5.36 13.35 9.56
N PHE A 213 4.46 12.64 8.90
CA PHE A 213 3.08 13.06 8.65
C PHE A 213 2.06 12.10 9.25
N CYS A 214 2.43 11.38 10.32
CA CYS A 214 1.60 10.36 10.95
C CYS A 214 1.24 9.18 10.02
N GLY A 215 2.13 8.89 9.08
CA GLY A 215 2.05 7.75 8.18
C GLY A 215 3.31 6.88 8.20
N GLU A 216 3.61 6.25 7.07
CA GLU A 216 4.70 5.29 6.91
C GLU A 216 5.06 5.06 5.44
N GLY A 217 6.17 4.38 5.19
CA GLY A 217 6.56 3.90 3.87
C GLY A 217 7.86 4.51 3.36
N VAL A 218 7.84 5.81 3.09
CA VAL A 218 8.98 6.60 2.62
C VAL A 218 9.85 7.00 3.82
N PRO A 219 11.19 6.84 3.73
CA PRO A 219 12.07 7.22 4.82
C PRO A 219 12.02 8.72 5.08
N ALA A 220 12.19 9.12 6.34
CA ALA A 220 12.12 10.51 6.76
C ALA A 220 13.06 11.44 5.95
N TRP A 221 14.24 10.96 5.52
CA TRP A 221 15.16 11.76 4.70
C TRP A 221 14.60 12.08 3.30
N ALA A 222 13.68 11.26 2.78
CA ALA A 222 13.05 11.42 1.47
C ALA A 222 11.70 12.17 1.52
N ALA A 223 11.09 12.30 2.71
CA ALA A 223 9.87 13.07 2.93
C ALA A 223 10.18 14.54 3.26
N GLN A 224 10.53 15.34 2.24
CA GLN A 224 10.91 16.75 2.39
C GLN A 224 9.71 17.70 2.20
N SER A 225 9.47 18.59 3.16
CA SER A 225 8.35 19.56 3.15
C SER A 225 8.77 20.95 3.64
N THR A 226 9.92 21.44 3.16
CA THR A 226 10.47 22.74 3.57
C THR A 226 9.55 23.89 3.15
N GLY A 227 9.46 24.93 4.00
CA GLY A 227 8.69 26.14 3.70
C GLY A 227 7.16 26.01 3.82
N THR A 228 6.65 24.90 4.34
CA THR A 228 5.21 24.64 4.52
C THR A 228 4.70 25.13 5.87
N LEU A 229 3.36 25.21 6.03
CA LEU A 229 2.76 25.30 7.36
C LEU A 229 3.17 24.12 8.25
N ALA A 230 3.33 24.38 9.54
CA ALA A 230 3.65 23.35 10.51
C ALA A 230 2.58 22.24 10.52
N PHE A 231 3.01 20.99 10.40
CA PHE A 231 2.11 19.83 10.41
C PHE A 231 1.28 19.79 11.70
N PRO A 232 -0.03 19.49 11.64
CA PRO A 232 -0.83 19.02 10.50
C PRO A 232 -1.72 20.13 9.89
N LEU A 233 -1.26 21.39 9.84
CA LEU A 233 -2.05 22.46 9.23
C LEU A 233 -2.17 22.27 7.70
N PRO A 234 -3.28 22.71 7.08
CA PRO A 234 -4.43 23.39 7.68
C PRO A 234 -5.52 22.44 8.24
N ARG A 235 -5.27 21.12 8.34
CA ARG A 235 -6.29 20.16 8.78
C ARG A 235 -6.46 20.09 10.30
N GLY A 236 -5.39 20.33 11.06
CA GLY A 236 -5.46 20.47 12.51
C GLY A 236 -5.87 21.86 12.98
N LEU A 237 -6.26 21.95 14.25
CA LEU A 237 -6.53 23.23 14.93
C LEU A 237 -5.24 23.92 15.41
N ALA A 238 -4.16 23.17 15.54
CA ALA A 238 -2.84 23.65 15.95
C ALA A 238 -1.77 22.71 15.40
N ALA A 239 -0.55 23.25 15.24
CA ALA A 239 0.63 22.45 14.92
C ALA A 239 0.86 21.38 16.00
N TYR A 240 1.35 20.22 15.60
CA TYR A 240 1.75 19.18 16.54
C TYR A 240 3.07 19.54 17.21
N SER A 241 3.15 19.22 18.50
CA SER A 241 4.39 19.33 19.24
C SER A 241 5.22 18.10 18.90
N ASN A 242 6.16 18.23 17.98
CA ASN A 242 7.05 17.14 17.65
C ASN A 242 7.86 16.71 18.89
N GLY A 243 8.12 15.41 18.99
CA GLY A 243 8.98 14.83 20.01
C GLY A 243 10.43 15.28 19.88
N LYS A 244 11.31 14.77 20.75
CA LYS A 244 12.76 15.06 20.69
C LYS A 244 13.42 14.60 19.39
N ASP A 245 12.79 13.65 18.72
CA ASP A 245 13.18 13.06 17.44
C ASP A 245 12.63 13.85 16.23
N GLY A 246 11.81 14.87 16.46
CA GLY A 246 11.24 15.69 15.39
C GLY A 246 9.98 15.11 14.74
N PHE A 247 9.42 14.02 15.28
CA PHE A 247 8.22 13.37 14.74
C PHE A 247 6.98 13.62 15.61
N PRO A 248 5.77 13.62 15.03
CA PRO A 248 4.54 13.59 15.80
C PRO A 248 4.45 12.38 16.72
N SER A 249 3.91 12.55 17.93
CA SER A 249 3.67 11.41 18.81
C SER A 249 2.47 10.59 18.32
N PHE A 250 2.41 9.29 18.68
CA PHE A 250 1.22 8.46 18.40
C PHE A 250 -0.08 9.13 18.90
N LYS A 251 -0.04 9.78 20.08
CA LYS A 251 -1.20 10.50 20.63
C LYS A 251 -1.64 11.65 19.73
N ASP A 252 -0.70 12.35 19.10
CA ASP A 252 -1.02 13.40 18.14
C ASP A 252 -1.59 12.82 16.84
N CYS A 253 -0.98 11.74 16.33
CA CYS A 253 -1.45 11.04 15.14
C CYS A 253 -2.88 10.50 15.26
N MET A 254 -3.32 10.15 16.47
CA MET A 254 -4.69 9.70 16.73
C MET A 254 -5.73 10.84 16.82
N ARG A 255 -5.35 12.12 16.75
CA ARG A 255 -6.29 13.25 16.90
C ARG A 255 -7.14 13.49 15.66
N ILE A 256 -6.61 13.18 14.48
CA ILE A 256 -7.29 13.33 13.20
C ILE A 256 -7.30 11.94 12.55
N GLY A 257 -8.43 11.54 11.97
CA GLY A 257 -8.49 10.27 11.24
C GLY A 257 -7.48 10.27 10.10
N TRP A 258 -6.63 9.23 10.05
CA TRP A 258 -5.40 9.21 9.27
C TRP A 258 -5.52 9.63 7.79
N PRO A 259 -6.60 9.32 7.03
CA PRO A 259 -6.65 9.72 5.62
C PRO A 259 -6.61 11.24 5.47
N ASN A 260 -7.12 11.98 6.45
CA ASN A 260 -7.14 13.45 6.39
C ASN A 260 -5.73 14.05 6.41
N TYR A 261 -4.69 13.31 6.78
CA TYR A 261 -3.34 13.84 6.77
C TYR A 261 -2.79 14.07 5.36
N TYR A 262 -3.32 13.38 4.33
CA TYR A 262 -3.01 13.67 2.92
C TYR A 262 -3.35 15.12 2.54
N LEU A 263 -4.37 15.70 3.17
CA LEU A 263 -4.80 17.09 2.94
C LEU A 263 -4.07 18.12 3.81
N THR A 264 -2.96 17.75 4.45
CA THR A 264 -2.07 18.71 5.10
C THR A 264 -1.09 19.28 4.09
N GLU A 265 -0.69 20.54 4.28
CA GLU A 265 0.24 21.19 3.35
C GLU A 265 1.60 20.50 3.35
N ALA A 266 2.09 20.10 4.52
CA ALA A 266 3.36 19.42 4.66
C ALA A 266 3.39 18.07 3.90
N ALA A 267 2.35 17.23 4.04
CA ALA A 267 2.30 15.94 3.33
C ALA A 267 2.11 16.12 1.82
N SER A 268 1.17 16.98 1.41
CA SER A 268 0.92 17.27 -0.02
C SER A 268 2.15 17.85 -0.72
N THR A 269 2.87 18.76 -0.08
CA THR A 269 4.14 19.30 -0.59
C THR A 269 5.23 18.23 -0.69
N ALA A 270 5.31 17.32 0.28
CA ALA A 270 6.32 16.25 0.24
C ALA A 270 6.09 15.24 -0.89
N PHE A 271 4.83 14.90 -1.20
CA PHE A 271 4.52 14.14 -2.40
C PHE A 271 4.95 14.88 -3.67
N GLN A 272 4.65 16.18 -3.76
CA GLN A 272 5.07 16.97 -4.92
C GLN A 272 6.59 17.06 -5.06
N ALA A 273 7.31 17.23 -3.96
CA ALA A 273 8.77 17.25 -3.94
C ALA A 273 9.38 15.93 -4.46
N LEU A 274 8.76 14.79 -4.12
CA LEU A 274 9.14 13.49 -4.66
C LEU A 274 8.93 13.44 -6.19
N TYR A 275 7.78 13.90 -6.69
CA TYR A 275 7.47 13.89 -8.14
C TYR A 275 8.32 14.88 -8.94
N ASP A 276 8.59 16.07 -8.40
CA ASP A 276 9.40 17.11 -9.03
C ASP A 276 10.91 16.78 -8.99
N ASN A 277 11.29 15.64 -8.40
CA ASN A 277 12.67 15.26 -8.17
C ASN A 277 13.45 16.32 -7.39
N ALA A 278 12.80 17.01 -6.44
CA ALA A 278 13.46 17.97 -5.57
C ALA A 278 14.64 17.29 -4.89
N ASP A 279 15.82 17.93 -4.88
CA ASP A 279 17.06 17.37 -4.30
C ASP A 279 17.40 15.92 -4.78
N GLY A 280 16.96 15.52 -5.97
CA GLY A 280 17.21 14.16 -6.48
C GLY A 280 16.40 13.06 -5.79
N LEU A 281 15.24 13.36 -5.23
CA LEU A 281 14.38 12.39 -4.53
C LEU A 281 13.80 11.31 -5.47
N LEU A 282 13.35 11.68 -6.67
CA LEU A 282 12.88 10.71 -7.67
C LEU A 282 14.03 9.86 -8.21
N ASP A 283 15.24 10.42 -8.33
CA ASP A 283 16.45 9.65 -8.64
C ASP A 283 16.72 8.59 -7.58
N ALA A 284 16.65 8.96 -6.30
CA ALA A 284 16.85 8.02 -5.20
C ALA A 284 15.77 6.95 -5.14
N TRP A 285 14.51 7.33 -5.40
CA TRP A 285 13.40 6.38 -5.48
C TRP A 285 13.58 5.36 -6.62
N ALA A 286 14.02 5.82 -7.80
CA ALA A 286 14.37 4.94 -8.91
C ALA A 286 15.55 4.02 -8.57
N ALA A 287 16.58 4.54 -7.91
CA ALA A 287 17.74 3.75 -7.49
C ALA A 287 17.37 2.66 -6.47
N MET A 288 16.49 2.96 -5.51
CA MET A 288 15.93 1.98 -4.59
C MET A 288 15.23 0.84 -5.34
N TRP A 289 14.36 1.17 -6.30
CA TRP A 289 13.71 0.17 -7.13
C TRP A 289 14.69 -0.65 -7.97
N GLY A 290 15.80 -0.04 -8.41
CA GLY A 290 16.92 -0.75 -9.03
C GLY A 290 17.52 -1.79 -8.11
N GLU A 291 17.78 -1.47 -6.84
CA GLU A 291 18.34 -2.44 -5.88
C GLU A 291 17.33 -3.55 -5.52
N VAL A 292 16.04 -3.25 -5.41
CA VAL A 292 14.99 -4.27 -5.28
C VAL A 292 14.98 -5.20 -6.50
N ALA A 293 14.92 -4.65 -7.71
CA ALA A 293 14.90 -5.44 -8.95
C ALA A 293 16.14 -6.33 -9.08
N LYS A 294 17.31 -5.82 -8.70
CA LYS A 294 18.57 -6.57 -8.66
C LYS A 294 18.54 -7.72 -7.65
N ALA A 295 18.02 -7.50 -6.44
CA ALA A 295 17.94 -8.55 -5.41
C ALA A 295 17.01 -9.70 -5.81
N PHE A 296 15.93 -9.39 -6.52
CA PHE A 296 14.91 -10.34 -6.95
C PHE A 296 15.04 -10.81 -8.40
N LYS A 297 16.06 -10.36 -9.14
CA LYS A 297 16.23 -10.65 -10.57
C LYS A 297 16.06 -12.13 -10.90
N GLY A 298 15.16 -12.43 -11.82
CA GLY A 298 14.89 -13.80 -12.30
C GLY A 298 14.33 -14.75 -11.23
N ASP A 299 13.84 -14.24 -10.10
CA ASP A 299 13.16 -15.04 -9.08
C ASP A 299 11.73 -15.37 -9.54
N PRO A 300 11.43 -16.64 -9.90
CA PRO A 300 10.12 -17.02 -10.43
C PRO A 300 9.03 -16.98 -9.37
N HIS A 301 9.38 -16.91 -8.08
CA HIS A 301 8.43 -16.85 -6.98
C HIS A 301 7.81 -15.46 -6.82
N VAL A 302 8.44 -14.42 -7.38
CA VAL A 302 7.96 -13.04 -7.30
C VAL A 302 7.19 -12.69 -8.56
N LEU A 303 5.88 -12.54 -8.41
CA LEU A 303 4.95 -12.18 -9.49
C LEU A 303 5.31 -10.84 -10.13
N GLY A 304 5.73 -9.86 -9.35
CA GLY A 304 6.05 -8.53 -9.84
C GLY A 304 6.45 -7.54 -8.75
N LEU A 305 6.68 -6.31 -9.17
CA LEU A 305 7.03 -5.17 -8.33
C LEU A 305 5.97 -4.07 -8.50
N GLU A 306 5.26 -3.73 -7.44
CA GLU A 306 4.24 -2.67 -7.41
C GLU A 306 4.84 -1.35 -6.92
N LEU A 307 4.87 -0.37 -7.83
CA LEU A 307 5.73 0.81 -7.74
C LEU A 307 5.51 1.66 -6.48
N ILE A 308 4.25 1.76 -6.04
CA ILE A 308 3.82 2.45 -4.82
C ILE A 308 2.35 2.16 -4.55
N ASN A 309 2.04 1.88 -3.30
CA ASN A 309 0.67 1.81 -2.79
C ASN A 309 0.00 3.19 -2.80
N GLU A 310 -1.22 3.28 -3.34
CA GLU A 310 -2.12 4.43 -3.22
C GLU A 310 -1.45 5.81 -3.39
N PRO A 311 -0.82 6.09 -4.55
CA PRO A 311 -0.09 7.33 -4.77
C PRO A 311 -1.01 8.56 -4.58
N TRP A 312 -0.56 9.54 -3.80
CA TRP A 312 -1.27 10.80 -3.65
C TRP A 312 -1.06 11.72 -4.86
N ALA A 313 -2.03 12.59 -5.13
CA ALA A 313 -2.01 13.44 -6.33
C ALA A 313 -0.89 14.49 -6.37
N GLY A 314 -0.19 14.76 -5.26
CA GLY A 314 0.82 15.81 -5.14
C GLY A 314 0.35 16.98 -4.29
N ASP A 315 0.80 18.21 -4.61
CA ASP A 315 0.46 19.40 -3.84
C ASP A 315 -0.93 19.94 -4.18
N VAL A 316 -1.96 19.26 -3.69
CA VAL A 316 -3.36 19.64 -3.94
C VAL A 316 -3.77 20.90 -3.19
N ILE A 317 -2.98 21.36 -2.22
CA ILE A 317 -3.28 22.55 -1.42
C ILE A 317 -2.99 23.80 -2.25
N HIS A 318 -1.87 23.83 -2.95
CA HIS A 318 -1.51 24.93 -3.84
C HIS A 318 -1.99 24.72 -5.29
N ASN A 319 -2.20 23.47 -5.70
CA ASN A 319 -2.67 23.13 -7.03
C ASN A 319 -3.87 22.14 -6.99
N PRO A 320 -5.08 22.62 -6.68
CA PRO A 320 -6.27 21.75 -6.56
C PRO A 320 -6.68 21.07 -7.87
N SER A 321 -6.16 21.51 -9.02
CA SER A 321 -6.42 20.85 -10.31
C SER A 321 -5.89 19.41 -10.36
N LEU A 322 -4.92 19.06 -9.50
CA LEU A 322 -4.39 17.71 -9.36
C LEU A 322 -5.44 16.70 -8.87
N LEU A 323 -6.50 17.16 -8.19
CA LEU A 323 -7.62 16.31 -7.78
C LEU A 323 -8.53 15.89 -8.94
N ALA A 324 -8.45 16.57 -10.09
CA ALA A 324 -9.24 16.19 -11.25
C ALA A 324 -8.76 14.81 -11.76
N PRO A 325 -9.69 13.85 -12.00
CA PRO A 325 -9.34 12.50 -12.45
C PRO A 325 -8.37 12.50 -13.64
N GLY A 326 -7.32 11.70 -13.53
CA GLY A 326 -6.28 11.53 -14.54
C GLY A 326 -5.25 12.68 -14.67
N VAL A 327 -5.45 13.84 -14.04
CA VAL A 327 -4.50 14.96 -14.16
C VAL A 327 -3.20 14.66 -13.43
N ALA A 328 -3.26 14.20 -12.18
CA ALA A 328 -2.07 13.83 -11.41
C ALA A 328 -1.37 12.59 -12.00
N ASP A 329 -2.13 11.61 -12.51
CA ASP A 329 -1.54 10.44 -13.18
C ASP A 329 -0.65 10.86 -14.34
N ARG A 330 -1.14 11.75 -15.22
CA ARG A 330 -0.35 12.21 -16.37
C ARG A 330 0.79 13.14 -15.96
N LYS A 331 0.55 14.07 -15.03
CA LYS A 331 1.53 15.12 -14.69
C LYS A 331 2.62 14.64 -13.75
N ASN A 332 2.26 13.88 -12.72
CA ASN A 332 3.15 13.49 -11.63
C ASN A 332 3.54 12.02 -11.75
N LEU A 333 2.56 11.11 -11.86
CA LEU A 333 2.85 9.68 -11.76
C LEU A 333 3.52 9.11 -13.01
N GLN A 334 3.07 9.47 -14.21
CA GLN A 334 3.61 8.90 -15.45
C GLN A 334 5.12 9.19 -15.62
N PRO A 335 5.61 10.43 -15.50
CA PRO A 335 7.05 10.70 -15.60
C PRO A 335 7.85 10.02 -14.48
N ALA A 336 7.30 9.96 -13.26
CA ALA A 336 7.93 9.25 -12.16
C ALA A 336 8.05 7.76 -12.48
N TYR A 337 6.96 7.10 -12.86
CA TYR A 337 6.91 5.68 -13.13
C TYR A 337 7.73 5.27 -14.35
N ASP A 338 7.81 6.10 -15.39
CA ASP A 338 8.73 5.86 -16.51
C ASP A 338 10.18 5.75 -16.02
N LYS A 339 10.56 6.59 -15.05
CA LYS A 339 11.90 6.58 -14.45
C LYS A 339 12.13 5.38 -13.52
N LEU A 340 11.16 5.03 -12.68
CA LEU A 340 11.24 3.84 -11.81
C LEU A 340 11.32 2.56 -12.66
N ALA A 341 10.45 2.44 -13.67
CA ALA A 341 10.43 1.31 -14.58
C ALA A 341 11.74 1.18 -15.36
N ALA A 342 12.34 2.30 -15.81
CA ALA A 342 13.65 2.26 -16.45
C ALA A 342 14.74 1.68 -15.52
N ALA A 343 14.76 2.05 -14.23
CA ALA A 343 15.69 1.50 -13.25
C ALA A 343 15.47 0.00 -12.98
N ILE A 344 14.21 -0.44 -12.90
CA ILE A 344 13.84 -1.86 -12.77
C ILE A 344 14.29 -2.64 -13.99
N TYR A 345 13.91 -2.20 -15.19
CA TYR A 345 14.20 -2.92 -16.45
C TYR A 345 15.69 -2.93 -16.81
N ALA A 346 16.49 -2.01 -16.29
CA ALA A 346 17.94 -2.06 -16.41
C ALA A 346 18.53 -3.28 -15.67
N GLN A 347 17.87 -3.75 -14.60
CA GLN A 347 18.30 -4.92 -13.83
C GLN A 347 17.61 -6.19 -14.29
N ASP A 348 16.29 -6.15 -14.50
CA ASP A 348 15.43 -7.28 -14.84
C ASP A 348 14.44 -6.91 -15.96
N PRO A 349 14.80 -7.12 -17.24
CA PRO A 349 13.98 -6.69 -18.38
C PRO A 349 12.64 -7.41 -18.53
N SER A 350 12.46 -8.60 -17.95
CA SER A 350 11.20 -9.37 -18.01
C SER A 350 10.26 -9.11 -16.85
N ARG A 351 10.73 -8.41 -15.80
CA ARG A 351 9.96 -8.17 -14.58
C ARG A 351 8.60 -7.53 -14.87
N LEU A 352 7.53 -8.11 -14.31
CA LEU A 352 6.24 -7.45 -14.29
C LEU A 352 6.29 -6.25 -13.32
N VAL A 353 5.97 -5.07 -13.84
CA VAL A 353 5.84 -3.82 -13.08
C VAL A 353 4.35 -3.52 -12.90
N PHE A 354 3.91 -3.54 -11.65
CA PHE A 354 2.56 -3.18 -11.24
C PHE A 354 2.54 -1.68 -10.93
N PHE A 355 1.55 -0.96 -11.43
CA PHE A 355 1.45 0.48 -11.25
C PHE A 355 0.01 0.89 -10.98
N GLU A 356 -0.16 1.81 -10.03
CA GLU A 356 -1.46 2.35 -9.64
C GLU A 356 -1.67 3.76 -10.22
N GLY A 357 -2.92 4.15 -10.45
CA GLY A 357 -3.25 5.59 -10.56
C GLY A 357 -3.51 6.17 -9.18
N VAL A 358 -3.81 7.46 -9.10
CA VAL A 358 -4.46 8.00 -7.89
C VAL A 358 -5.75 7.21 -7.61
N THR A 359 -6.10 7.04 -6.33
CA THR A 359 -7.15 6.11 -5.88
C THR A 359 -8.59 6.53 -6.19
N TRP A 360 -8.79 7.49 -7.10
CA TRP A 360 -10.11 7.98 -7.49
C TRP A 360 -10.22 8.25 -8.99
N GLY A 361 -11.42 8.04 -9.53
CA GLY A 361 -11.74 8.36 -10.92
C GLY A 361 -11.03 7.47 -11.94
N HIS A 362 -11.04 7.90 -13.21
CA HIS A 362 -10.36 7.18 -14.31
C HIS A 362 -8.84 7.37 -14.25
N VAL A 363 -8.06 6.39 -14.73
CA VAL A 363 -6.59 6.58 -14.78
C VAL A 363 -6.18 7.40 -16.00
N GLY A 364 -5.29 8.37 -15.79
CA GLY A 364 -4.91 9.38 -16.79
C GLY A 364 -3.66 9.09 -17.61
N PHE A 365 -2.99 7.96 -17.38
CA PHE A 365 -1.77 7.58 -18.11
C PHE A 365 -1.99 7.54 -19.62
N ASP A 366 -1.07 8.12 -20.39
CA ASP A 366 -1.07 8.05 -21.86
C ASP A 366 -0.49 6.71 -22.37
N ALA A 367 0.43 6.12 -21.60
CA ALA A 367 1.00 4.80 -21.82
C ALA A 367 1.37 4.15 -20.47
N VAL A 368 1.65 2.85 -20.49
CA VAL A 368 2.19 2.14 -19.32
C VAL A 368 3.60 2.62 -18.98
N PRO A 369 4.10 2.38 -17.75
CA PRO A 369 5.46 2.75 -17.35
C PRO A 369 6.54 2.21 -18.32
N GLY A 370 7.40 3.11 -18.81
CA GLY A 370 8.42 2.81 -19.82
C GLY A 370 7.89 2.78 -21.25
N GLY A 371 6.65 3.22 -21.48
CA GLY A 371 6.03 3.39 -22.79
C GLY A 371 5.32 2.15 -23.35
N PRO A 372 4.61 2.27 -24.50
CA PRO A 372 3.74 1.21 -25.03
C PRO A 372 4.41 -0.15 -25.29
N ALA A 373 5.72 -0.13 -25.57
CA ALA A 373 6.53 -1.34 -25.75
C ALA A 373 6.62 -2.21 -24.47
N ARG A 374 6.38 -1.62 -23.29
CA ARG A 374 6.33 -2.31 -22.00
C ARG A 374 4.96 -2.84 -21.62
N SER A 375 3.95 -2.71 -22.50
CA SER A 375 2.58 -3.20 -22.20
C SER A 375 2.50 -4.70 -21.88
N SER A 376 3.46 -5.52 -22.33
CA SER A 376 3.57 -6.94 -21.98
C SER A 376 4.31 -7.22 -20.67
N THR A 377 4.85 -6.20 -20.01
CA THR A 377 5.56 -6.27 -18.73
C THR A 377 5.02 -5.27 -17.71
N SER A 378 3.84 -4.70 -17.96
CA SER A 378 3.19 -3.75 -17.06
C SER A 378 1.79 -4.25 -16.68
N VAL A 379 1.40 -4.01 -15.45
CA VAL A 379 0.10 -4.42 -14.91
C VAL A 379 -0.52 -3.20 -14.24
N LEU A 380 -1.70 -2.78 -14.69
CA LEU A 380 -2.47 -1.78 -13.98
C LEU A 380 -2.98 -2.42 -12.68
N ALA A 381 -2.42 -1.99 -11.56
CA ALA A 381 -2.92 -2.30 -10.23
C ALA A 381 -3.96 -1.26 -9.83
N TYR A 382 -4.99 -1.68 -9.11
CA TYR A 382 -5.99 -0.76 -8.58
C TYR A 382 -6.60 -1.30 -7.31
N HIS A 383 -7.18 -0.39 -6.53
CA HIS A 383 -7.90 -0.71 -5.32
C HIS A 383 -9.40 -0.54 -5.49
N HIS A 384 -10.17 -1.29 -4.70
CA HIS A 384 -11.62 -1.14 -4.64
C HIS A 384 -12.12 -1.07 -3.19
N TYR A 385 -12.64 0.09 -2.79
CA TYR A 385 -13.31 0.24 -1.50
C TYR A 385 -14.74 0.76 -1.69
N GLU A 386 -15.71 0.05 -1.13
CA GLU A 386 -17.07 0.56 -1.05
C GLU A 386 -17.09 1.78 -0.13
N ILE A 387 -17.60 2.92 -0.59
CA ILE A 387 -17.77 4.11 0.24
C ILE A 387 -19.14 4.00 0.96
N PRO A 388 -19.18 3.82 2.29
CA PRO A 388 -20.43 3.90 3.03
C PRO A 388 -20.87 5.37 3.02
N ALA A 389 -22.08 5.62 2.51
CA ALA A 389 -22.76 6.94 2.42
C ALA A 389 -22.42 7.83 1.21
N GLY A 390 -22.91 7.43 0.04
CA GLY A 390 -23.38 8.34 -1.01
C GLY A 390 -24.70 7.82 -1.61
N PRO A 391 -25.56 8.65 -2.25
CA PRO A 391 -26.93 8.27 -2.67
C PRO A 391 -27.03 7.18 -3.76
N ARG A 392 -25.95 6.45 -4.05
CA ARG A 392 -25.85 5.42 -5.10
C ARG A 392 -25.05 4.20 -4.66
N ALA A 393 -25.15 3.82 -3.38
CA ALA A 393 -24.45 2.67 -2.77
C ALA A 393 -24.92 1.27 -3.26
N GLY A 394 -25.36 1.16 -4.52
CA GLY A 394 -25.67 -0.12 -5.18
C GLY A 394 -25.18 -0.21 -6.63
N ASN A 395 -24.64 0.88 -7.20
CA ASN A 395 -24.16 0.94 -8.59
C ASN A 395 -22.65 1.24 -8.72
N SER A 396 -21.92 1.40 -7.61
CA SER A 396 -20.54 1.92 -7.62
C SER A 396 -19.46 0.86 -7.88
N SER A 397 -19.59 -0.36 -7.35
CA SER A 397 -18.53 -1.38 -7.46
C SER A 397 -18.36 -1.92 -8.89
N VAL A 398 -19.46 -2.29 -9.53
CA VAL A 398 -19.43 -2.77 -10.92
C VAL A 398 -18.99 -1.67 -11.90
N ALA A 399 -19.35 -0.41 -11.65
CA ALA A 399 -18.95 0.70 -12.51
C ALA A 399 -17.45 0.97 -12.41
N ASP A 400 -16.90 0.94 -11.19
CA ASP A 400 -15.47 1.10 -10.93
C ASP A 400 -14.65 -0.01 -11.58
N ILE A 401 -15.01 -1.28 -11.34
CA ILE A 401 -14.36 -2.43 -11.98
C ILE A 401 -14.44 -2.34 -13.51
N LYS A 402 -15.59 -1.93 -14.08
CA LYS A 402 -15.73 -1.72 -15.53
C LYS A 402 -14.82 -0.60 -16.05
N ALA A 403 -14.66 0.49 -15.29
CA ALA A 403 -13.75 1.57 -15.64
C ALA A 403 -12.30 1.07 -15.69
N ARG A 404 -11.88 0.29 -14.68
CA ARG A 404 -10.54 -0.32 -14.62
C ARG A 404 -10.28 -1.32 -15.75
N ILE A 405 -11.28 -2.12 -16.13
CA ILE A 405 -11.21 -2.96 -17.34
C ILE A 405 -11.02 -2.10 -18.60
N GLY A 406 -11.75 -0.99 -18.71
CA GLY A 406 -11.61 -0.04 -19.81
C GLY A 406 -10.22 0.59 -19.88
N ASP A 407 -9.67 0.98 -18.73
CA ASP A 407 -8.34 1.56 -18.61
C ASP A 407 -7.23 0.57 -18.99
N ALA A 408 -7.27 -0.66 -18.48
CA ALA A 408 -6.31 -1.70 -18.87
C ALA A 408 -6.42 -2.09 -20.34
N SER A 409 -7.63 -2.07 -20.90
CA SER A 409 -7.88 -2.29 -22.33
C SER A 409 -7.25 -1.19 -23.19
N ARG A 410 -7.47 0.08 -22.80
CA ARG A 410 -6.88 1.26 -23.44
C ARG A 410 -5.35 1.22 -23.39
N LEU A 411 -4.77 0.84 -22.25
CA LEU A 411 -3.33 0.72 -22.04
C LEU A 411 -2.73 -0.59 -22.57
N ARG A 412 -3.58 -1.54 -22.99
CA ARG A 412 -3.21 -2.85 -23.57
C ARG A 412 -2.31 -3.68 -22.64
N THR A 413 -2.58 -3.62 -21.35
CA THR A 413 -1.68 -4.08 -20.26
C THR A 413 -2.35 -5.15 -19.41
N GLY A 414 -1.66 -5.72 -18.41
CA GLY A 414 -2.31 -6.58 -17.41
C GLY A 414 -3.25 -5.79 -16.48
N LEU A 415 -4.11 -6.47 -15.74
CA LEU A 415 -4.99 -5.84 -14.74
C LEU A 415 -4.98 -6.68 -13.45
N PHE A 416 -4.87 -6.02 -12.31
CA PHE A 416 -4.84 -6.67 -11.00
C PHE A 416 -5.54 -5.81 -9.95
N LEU A 417 -6.45 -6.39 -9.16
CA LEU A 417 -7.05 -5.75 -7.99
C LEU A 417 -6.15 -6.05 -6.78
N SER A 418 -5.28 -5.12 -6.40
CA SER A 418 -4.25 -5.34 -5.36
C SER A 418 -4.76 -5.18 -3.94
N GLU A 419 -5.82 -4.39 -3.75
CA GLU A 419 -6.47 -4.22 -2.45
C GLU A 419 -7.97 -3.97 -2.59
N PHE A 420 -8.75 -4.53 -1.68
CA PHE A 420 -10.17 -4.22 -1.57
C PHE A 420 -10.69 -4.48 -0.16
N ALA A 421 -11.80 -3.85 0.19
CA ALA A 421 -12.58 -4.22 1.36
C ALA A 421 -14.06 -4.28 1.01
N GLU A 422 -14.70 -5.41 1.28
CA GLU A 422 -16.16 -5.49 1.41
C GLU A 422 -16.52 -5.07 2.83
N ALA A 423 -17.46 -4.13 2.97
CA ALA A 423 -17.87 -3.59 4.27
C ALA A 423 -18.32 -4.72 5.23
N GLY A 424 -17.45 -5.09 6.17
CA GLY A 424 -17.75 -6.21 7.07
C GLY A 424 -16.66 -6.55 8.07
N GLY A 425 -16.10 -5.57 8.78
CA GLY A 425 -15.25 -5.87 9.94
C GLY A 425 -14.28 -4.77 10.31
N GLY A 426 -14.74 -3.80 11.09
CA GLY A 426 -13.83 -3.07 11.98
C GLY A 426 -13.30 -4.05 13.02
N GLY A 427 -12.18 -4.70 12.74
CA GLY A 427 -11.35 -5.37 13.74
C GLY A 427 -10.41 -4.33 14.33
N GLY A 428 -10.69 -3.91 15.56
CA GLY A 428 -9.93 -2.89 16.29
C GLY A 428 -8.74 -3.40 17.07
#